data_AF-Q81BZ9-F1
#
_entry.id   AF-Q81BZ9-F1
#
_cell.length_a   1.000
_cell.length_b   1.000
_cell.length_c   1.000
_cell.angle_alpha   90.00
_cell.angle_beta   90.00
_cell.angle_gamma   90.00
#
_symmetry.space_group_name_H-M   'P 1'
#
loop_
_entity.id
_entity.type
_entity.pdbx_description
1 polymer ?
#
loop_
_entity_poly.entity_id
_entity_poly.type
_entity_poly.pdbx_seq_one_letter_code
_entity_poly.pdbx_strand_id
1 'polypeptide(L)'
;MLLVAAIIVSVLSMESMMNYHAAKAKVKKVEHQPKNIIMMVMDGTSSTATTLARWYKGAPLTLDQIVTGGVRTFSAESAITDSAPAATALATGNKSNSGYVGVLPSIVSSPSLEPIKEEDKLRPVANVLEGAKRTGRATGIVATSEIQHATPAGFSAHHVNRKQFDVIAKQQVYQNIDVVLGGGKAALLPMQSNGIRKDGENLVKVIQDKGYDFVETKDALLNSKSNKIWGSFSHHALAFDMDRIETNPEQPTLSQMTEKAIQTLSKDKDGFFLFIEGSKPDWAAHANDPIGMISDVLAFDEAVAKALQFAKKDGDTMLIALTDHGNSGISIGNINTTKGYNTTPVSAYIDSLKKAKMTLEGTINKLKSDLSNVEDVAKLYGLDNLTHDEKEKLKAAKKKMDVGRILTTLLANRANIGFTTGGHTGEDVFLHSYGPQKPEGLIQNTDIAKTMAKAMGFNLEEVTNKIFLESEQAFKKIGATVTADKTEGANPLLVVKRNKVEAQLFGNKNIIRINGKGYELGSIIVESNGKCYVPEEAIQLFVKHSR
;
A
#
# COMPACT_ATOMS: atom_id res chain seq x y z
N MET A 1 24.98 -62.72 -70.23
CA MET A 1 24.29 -63.31 -69.07
C MET A 1 24.88 -62.69 -67.81
N LEU A 2 24.05 -61.96 -67.05
CA LEU A 2 23.94 -62.00 -65.59
C LEU A 2 25.20 -62.38 -64.77
N LEU A 3 25.73 -61.47 -63.93
CA LEU A 3 25.64 -61.51 -62.45
C LEU A 3 26.59 -60.50 -61.75
N VAL A 4 26.11 -59.99 -60.61
CA VAL A 4 26.85 -59.69 -59.36
C VAL A 4 27.55 -58.32 -59.17
N ALA A 5 26.86 -57.52 -58.34
CA ALA A 5 27.28 -56.84 -57.11
C ALA A 5 28.29 -55.68 -57.07
N ALA A 6 27.79 -54.65 -56.35
CA ALA A 6 28.43 -53.72 -55.44
C ALA A 6 29.33 -52.62 -56.02
N ILE A 7 28.91 -51.36 -55.82
CA ILE A 7 29.76 -50.29 -55.28
C ILE A 7 28.87 -49.31 -54.51
N ILE A 8 29.32 -49.01 -53.30
CA ILE A 8 28.85 -48.03 -52.33
C ILE A 8 29.09 -46.62 -52.88
N VAL A 9 28.10 -45.73 -52.78
CA VAL A 9 28.34 -44.28 -52.84
C VAL A 9 27.65 -43.61 -51.66
N SER A 10 28.50 -43.18 -50.72
CA SER A 10 28.22 -42.26 -49.64
C SER A 10 27.71 -40.92 -50.18
N VAL A 11 26.53 -40.49 -49.76
CA VAL A 11 26.04 -39.13 -49.99
C VAL A 11 26.32 -38.31 -48.74
N LEU A 12 27.29 -37.40 -48.82
CA LEU A 12 27.49 -36.34 -47.84
C LEU A 12 27.79 -35.02 -48.57
N SER A 13 26.85 -34.09 -48.35
CA SER A 13 27.00 -32.63 -48.24
C SER A 13 27.55 -31.84 -49.43
N MET A 14 26.72 -30.92 -49.93
CA MET A 14 27.14 -29.54 -50.11
C MET A 14 25.98 -28.61 -49.75
N GLU A 15 26.17 -27.86 -48.65
CA GLU A 15 25.38 -26.71 -48.28
C GLU A 15 25.58 -25.58 -49.30
N SER A 16 24.48 -25.00 -49.76
CA SER A 16 24.50 -23.65 -50.32
C SER A 16 23.64 -22.75 -49.44
N MET A 17 24.31 -21.96 -48.59
CA MET A 17 23.71 -20.87 -47.83
C MET A 17 23.04 -19.86 -48.78
N MET A 18 21.72 -19.72 -48.69
CA MET A 18 21.02 -18.50 -49.11
C MET A 18 20.67 -17.70 -47.86
N ASN A 19 21.47 -16.67 -47.61
CA ASN A 19 21.22 -15.63 -46.62
C ASN A 19 19.95 -14.83 -46.99
N TYR A 20 18.81 -15.19 -46.43
CA TYR A 20 17.68 -14.27 -46.31
C TYR A 20 17.91 -13.34 -45.12
N HIS A 21 18.64 -12.24 -45.35
CA HIS A 21 18.64 -11.11 -44.44
C HIS A 21 17.30 -10.37 -44.54
N ALA A 22 16.27 -10.90 -43.89
CA ALA A 22 15.12 -10.12 -43.51
C ALA A 22 15.55 -9.19 -42.37
N ALA A 23 16.06 -8.01 -42.71
CA ALA A 23 16.22 -6.92 -41.77
C ALA A 23 14.84 -6.51 -41.24
N LYS A 24 14.35 -7.20 -40.21
CA LYS A 24 13.31 -6.66 -39.34
C LYS A 24 13.92 -5.45 -38.66
N ALA A 25 13.65 -4.27 -39.22
CA ALA A 25 13.83 -3.03 -38.49
C ALA A 25 13.07 -3.17 -37.16
N LYS A 26 13.81 -3.38 -36.07
CA LYS A 26 13.30 -3.12 -34.72
C LYS A 26 13.07 -1.62 -34.69
N VAL A 27 11.86 -1.20 -35.06
CA VAL A 27 11.35 0.10 -34.67
C VAL A 27 11.45 0.11 -33.16
N LYS A 28 12.45 0.83 -32.61
CA LYS A 28 12.46 1.23 -31.21
C LYS A 28 11.17 2.05 -31.07
N LYS A 29 10.09 1.41 -30.61
CA LYS A 29 8.94 2.14 -30.10
C LYS A 29 9.52 2.99 -28.98
N VAL A 30 9.68 4.28 -29.21
CA VAL A 30 9.94 5.21 -28.12
C VAL A 30 8.70 5.09 -27.26
N GLU A 31 8.80 4.35 -26.15
CA GLU A 31 7.68 4.22 -25.23
C GLU A 31 7.36 5.62 -24.72
N HIS A 32 6.16 6.10 -25.09
CA HIS A 32 5.62 7.36 -24.63
C HIS A 32 5.67 7.42 -23.09
N GLN A 33 6.03 8.57 -22.51
CA GLN A 33 6.03 8.72 -21.05
C GLN A 33 4.59 8.76 -20.54
N PRO A 34 4.21 7.95 -19.54
CA PRO A 34 2.87 8.02 -18.98
C PRO A 34 2.64 9.38 -18.32
N LYS A 35 1.46 9.93 -18.58
CA LYS A 35 0.97 11.11 -17.89
C LYS A 35 0.51 10.77 -16.47
N ASN A 36 -0.08 9.58 -16.30
CA ASN A 36 -0.65 9.12 -15.03
C ASN A 36 0.05 7.85 -14.54
N ILE A 37 0.16 7.70 -13.22
CA ILE A 37 0.55 6.43 -12.60
C ILE A 37 -0.49 6.06 -11.55
N ILE A 38 -0.95 4.82 -11.63
CA ILE A 38 -1.78 4.17 -10.62
C ILE A 38 -0.96 3.03 -10.01
N MET A 39 -0.66 3.15 -8.71
CA MET A 39 0.03 2.13 -7.92
C MET A 39 -0.97 1.47 -6.98
N MET A 40 -1.15 0.16 -7.10
CA MET A 40 -2.09 -0.61 -6.29
C MET A 40 -1.35 -1.66 -5.46
N VAL A 41 -1.61 -1.69 -4.15
CA VAL A 41 -1.05 -2.68 -3.21
C VAL A 41 -2.17 -3.51 -2.60
N MET A 42 -2.08 -4.82 -2.74
CA MET A 42 -2.95 -5.79 -2.09
C MET A 42 -2.20 -6.36 -0.88
N ASP A 43 -2.31 -5.70 0.27
CA ASP A 43 -1.47 -5.93 1.45
C ASP A 43 -1.48 -7.42 1.85
N GLY A 44 -0.30 -7.97 2.17
CA GLY A 44 -0.14 -9.31 2.77
C GLY A 44 -0.65 -10.50 1.98
N THR A 45 -0.70 -10.41 0.65
CA THR A 45 -1.35 -11.46 -0.18
C THR A 45 -0.36 -12.40 -0.85
N SER A 46 -0.20 -13.60 -0.30
CA SER A 46 0.52 -14.70 -0.96
C SER A 46 -0.14 -15.11 -2.29
N SER A 47 0.65 -15.61 -3.24
CA SER A 47 0.17 -16.08 -4.56
C SER A 47 -0.89 -17.20 -4.47
N THR A 48 -0.85 -18.00 -3.41
CA THR A 48 -1.88 -19.01 -3.15
C THR A 48 -3.24 -18.38 -2.81
N ALA A 49 -3.28 -17.24 -2.11
CA ALA A 49 -4.54 -16.57 -1.77
C ALA A 49 -5.26 -16.05 -3.02
N THR A 50 -4.52 -15.48 -3.99
CA THR A 50 -5.09 -15.09 -5.29
C THR A 50 -5.56 -16.31 -6.10
N THR A 51 -4.83 -17.42 -6.02
CA THR A 51 -5.23 -18.68 -6.65
C THR A 51 -6.50 -19.26 -6.02
N LEU A 52 -6.63 -19.20 -4.69
CA LEU A 52 -7.82 -19.62 -3.99
C LEU A 52 -9.03 -18.75 -4.37
N ALA A 53 -8.86 -17.43 -4.44
CA ALA A 53 -9.89 -16.51 -4.91
C ALA A 53 -10.33 -16.81 -6.35
N ARG A 54 -9.40 -17.17 -7.24
CA ARG A 54 -9.71 -17.59 -8.62
C ARG A 54 -10.57 -18.84 -8.66
N TRP A 55 -10.22 -19.88 -7.89
CA TRP A 55 -11.02 -21.10 -7.80
C TRP A 55 -12.39 -20.83 -7.18
N TYR A 56 -12.46 -19.99 -6.15
CA TYR A 56 -13.72 -19.58 -5.56
C TYR A 56 -14.60 -18.81 -6.57
N LYS A 57 -14.04 -17.88 -7.33
CA LYS A 57 -14.75 -17.12 -8.37
C LYS A 57 -15.24 -18.02 -9.51
N GLY A 58 -14.49 -19.07 -9.84
CA GLY A 58 -14.75 -19.95 -10.98
C GLY A 58 -14.40 -19.33 -12.34
N ALA A 59 -13.65 -18.23 -12.34
CA ALA A 59 -13.23 -17.49 -13.53
C ALA A 59 -11.89 -16.77 -13.29
N PRO A 60 -11.17 -16.36 -14.35
CA PRO A 60 -9.97 -15.55 -14.21
C PRO A 60 -10.19 -14.25 -13.43
N LEU A 61 -9.14 -13.80 -12.75
CA LEU A 61 -9.05 -12.48 -12.15
C LEU A 61 -8.68 -11.45 -13.23
N THR A 62 -9.04 -10.19 -13.03
CA THR A 62 -8.53 -9.07 -13.86
C THR A 62 -7.00 -9.00 -13.78
N LEU A 63 -6.45 -9.22 -12.59
CA LEU A 63 -5.00 -9.32 -12.36
C LEU A 63 -4.32 -10.28 -13.34
N ASP A 64 -4.95 -11.42 -13.67
CA ASP A 64 -4.38 -12.42 -14.58
C ASP A 64 -4.07 -11.88 -15.98
N GLN A 65 -4.76 -10.81 -16.41
CA GLN A 65 -4.55 -10.19 -17.72
C GLN A 65 -3.25 -9.37 -17.80
N ILE A 66 -2.68 -9.01 -16.66
CA ILE A 66 -1.59 -8.03 -16.55
C ILE A 66 -0.42 -8.54 -15.69
N VAL A 67 -0.31 -9.85 -15.47
CA VAL A 67 0.87 -10.45 -14.81
C VAL A 67 2.12 -10.27 -15.69
N THR A 68 3.20 -9.76 -15.11
CA THR A 68 4.44 -9.41 -15.84
C THR A 68 5.72 -9.88 -15.18
N GLY A 69 5.65 -10.43 -13.96
CA GLY A 69 6.83 -10.98 -13.30
C GLY A 69 6.64 -11.16 -11.80
N GLY A 70 7.70 -10.89 -11.04
CA GLY A 70 7.71 -11.03 -9.59
C GLY A 70 8.49 -9.93 -8.88
N VAL A 71 8.29 -9.80 -7.58
CA VAL A 71 8.91 -8.76 -6.74
C VAL A 71 9.50 -9.40 -5.51
N ARG A 72 10.76 -9.04 -5.22
CA ARG A 72 11.45 -9.35 -3.96
C ARG A 72 11.11 -8.31 -2.90
N THR A 73 10.67 -8.75 -1.74
CA THR A 73 10.03 -7.88 -0.74
C THR A 73 10.81 -7.68 0.56
N PHE A 74 11.91 -8.41 0.78
CA PHE A 74 12.71 -8.33 2.02
C PHE A 74 13.08 -6.90 2.45
N SER A 75 13.30 -6.69 3.75
CA SER A 75 13.62 -5.39 4.36
C SER A 75 15.13 -5.19 4.53
N ALA A 76 15.56 -4.04 5.07
CA ALA A 76 16.98 -3.79 5.36
C ALA A 76 17.59 -4.76 6.39
N GLU A 77 16.75 -5.39 7.22
CA GLU A 77 17.19 -6.19 8.37
C GLU A 77 16.64 -7.62 8.43
N SER A 78 15.71 -7.98 7.56
CA SER A 78 15.02 -9.28 7.61
C SER A 78 14.59 -9.75 6.22
N ALA A 79 14.68 -11.06 6.01
CA ALA A 79 14.16 -11.75 4.82
C ALA A 79 12.63 -11.64 4.69
N ILE A 80 11.92 -11.47 5.81
CA ILE A 80 10.48 -11.23 5.87
C ILE A 80 10.27 -9.77 6.27
N THR A 81 9.62 -9.00 5.41
CA THR A 81 9.35 -7.59 5.65
C THR A 81 8.06 -7.38 6.43
N ASP A 82 7.99 -6.28 7.17
CA ASP A 82 6.76 -5.66 7.63
C ASP A 82 6.19 -4.73 6.52
N SER A 83 4.91 -4.33 6.59
CA SER A 83 4.28 -3.43 5.59
C SER A 83 4.96 -2.06 5.53
N ALA A 84 5.41 -1.52 6.67
CA ALA A 84 6.05 -0.20 6.73
C ALA A 84 7.36 -0.10 5.91
N PRO A 85 8.37 -0.98 6.10
CA PRO A 85 9.55 -1.00 5.25
C PRO A 85 9.27 -1.43 3.81
N ALA A 86 8.27 -2.28 3.56
CA ALA A 86 7.88 -2.67 2.22
C ALA A 86 7.30 -1.48 1.43
N ALA A 87 6.35 -0.75 2.04
CA ALA A 87 5.78 0.46 1.48
C ALA A 87 6.83 1.57 1.31
N THR A 88 7.73 1.74 2.27
CA THR A 88 8.86 2.67 2.15
C THR A 88 9.73 2.33 0.93
N ALA A 89 10.03 1.05 0.68
CA ALA A 89 10.76 0.63 -0.51
C ALA A 89 9.99 0.91 -1.81
N LEU A 90 8.70 0.54 -1.85
CA LEU A 90 7.81 0.77 -2.99
C LEU A 90 7.60 2.26 -3.32
N ALA A 91 7.70 3.13 -2.31
CA ALA A 91 7.41 4.55 -2.44
C ALA A 91 8.67 5.42 -2.63
N THR A 92 9.82 5.02 -2.09
CA THR A 92 11.03 5.87 -2.03
C THR A 92 12.22 5.28 -2.78
N GLY A 93 12.17 3.99 -3.12
CA GLY A 93 13.28 3.28 -3.75
C GLY A 93 14.42 2.90 -2.78
N ASN A 94 14.19 3.03 -1.47
CA ASN A 94 15.13 2.68 -0.41
C ASN A 94 14.57 1.59 0.51
N LYS A 95 15.38 0.58 0.85
CA LYS A 95 15.03 -0.37 1.91
C LYS A 95 14.97 0.35 3.25
N SER A 96 14.16 -0.16 4.19
CA SER A 96 14.04 0.39 5.55
C SER A 96 13.91 -0.74 6.59
N ASN A 97 13.83 -0.38 7.87
CA ASN A 97 13.64 -1.31 9.00
C ASN A 97 12.16 -1.45 9.37
N SER A 98 11.84 -2.49 10.13
CA SER A 98 10.49 -2.77 10.61
C SER A 98 9.87 -1.57 11.34
N GLY A 99 8.60 -1.29 11.04
CA GLY A 99 7.89 -0.15 11.60
C GLY A 99 8.29 1.24 11.10
N TYR A 100 9.30 1.38 10.23
CA TYR A 100 9.73 2.68 9.70
C TYR A 100 8.95 3.08 8.46
N VAL A 101 8.49 4.33 8.42
CA VAL A 101 7.68 4.91 7.36
C VAL A 101 8.49 6.04 6.72
N GLY A 102 8.81 5.94 5.43
CA GLY A 102 9.40 7.05 4.65
C GLY A 102 10.78 7.52 5.12
N VAL A 103 11.51 6.70 5.88
CA VAL A 103 12.85 7.02 6.41
C VAL A 103 13.86 5.91 6.11
N LEU A 104 15.13 6.29 5.98
CA LEU A 104 16.24 5.36 5.80
C LEU A 104 16.46 4.47 7.03
N PRO A 105 17.09 3.30 6.85
CA PRO A 105 17.26 2.37 7.95
C PRO A 105 18.27 2.89 8.99
N SER A 106 18.13 2.44 10.24
CA SER A 106 19.15 2.58 11.28
C SER A 106 20.18 1.45 11.23
N ILE A 107 19.77 0.27 10.73
CA ILE A 107 20.63 -0.91 10.57
C ILE A 107 20.41 -1.56 9.20
N VAL A 108 21.48 -2.11 8.63
CA VAL A 108 21.42 -2.92 7.41
C VAL A 108 22.13 -4.24 7.71
N SER A 109 21.38 -5.34 7.73
CA SER A 109 21.90 -6.69 7.99
C SER A 109 21.51 -7.70 6.91
N SER A 110 20.57 -7.36 6.02
CA SER A 110 20.22 -8.20 4.88
C SER A 110 21.38 -8.30 3.88
N PRO A 111 21.69 -9.49 3.33
CA PRO A 111 22.79 -9.67 2.39
C PRO A 111 22.64 -8.81 1.12
N SER A 112 23.76 -8.45 0.51
CA SER A 112 23.83 -7.70 -0.75
C SER A 112 23.31 -6.25 -0.69
N LEU A 113 23.04 -5.72 0.50
CA LEU A 113 22.77 -4.30 0.70
C LEU A 113 24.03 -3.59 1.21
N GLU A 114 24.29 -2.41 0.68
CA GLU A 114 25.35 -1.55 1.17
C GLU A 114 25.03 -1.05 2.59
N PRO A 115 26.02 -0.97 3.49
CA PRO A 115 25.84 -0.37 4.80
C PRO A 115 25.32 1.07 4.69
N ILE A 116 24.41 1.43 5.59
CA ILE A 116 23.93 2.81 5.71
C ILE A 116 25.01 3.70 6.34
N LYS A 117 25.21 4.90 5.79
CA LYS A 117 26.10 5.90 6.39
C LYS A 117 25.49 6.43 7.70
N GLU A 118 26.32 6.69 8.71
CA GLU A 118 25.86 7.17 10.02
C GLU A 118 25.05 8.47 9.91
N GLU A 119 25.44 9.38 9.03
CA GLU A 119 24.75 10.65 8.82
C GLU A 119 23.35 10.51 8.19
N ASP A 120 23.13 9.43 7.43
CA ASP A 120 21.88 9.15 6.70
C ASP A 120 20.93 8.23 7.47
N LYS A 121 21.35 7.64 8.59
CA LYS A 121 20.48 6.81 9.43
C LYS A 121 19.22 7.57 9.82
N LEU A 122 18.07 6.94 9.57
CA LEU A 122 16.74 7.47 9.88
C LEU A 122 16.40 8.77 9.15
N ARG A 123 17.18 9.19 8.16
CA ARG A 123 16.89 10.39 7.39
C ARG A 123 15.59 10.19 6.58
N PRO A 124 14.65 11.16 6.60
CA PRO A 124 13.49 11.10 5.72
C PRO A 124 13.92 11.20 4.26
N VAL A 125 13.24 10.41 3.41
CA VAL A 125 13.50 10.34 1.97
C VAL A 125 12.20 10.58 1.22
N ALA A 126 12.29 11.27 0.09
CA ALA A 126 11.13 11.63 -0.70
C ALA A 126 10.42 10.38 -1.22
N ASN A 127 9.10 10.38 -1.14
CA ASN A 127 8.26 9.38 -1.79
C ASN A 127 7.81 9.86 -3.18
N VAL A 128 7.33 8.93 -4.00
CA VAL A 128 6.87 9.23 -5.38
C VAL A 128 5.68 10.19 -5.43
N LEU A 129 4.84 10.25 -4.39
CA LEU A 129 3.71 11.18 -4.33
C LEU A 129 4.23 12.63 -4.21
N GLU A 130 5.18 12.87 -3.31
CA GLU A 130 5.85 14.17 -3.16
C GLU A 130 6.56 14.59 -4.44
N GLY A 131 7.26 13.64 -5.08
CA GLY A 131 7.89 13.86 -6.38
C GLY A 131 6.89 14.25 -7.47
N ALA A 132 5.78 13.50 -7.59
CA ALA A 132 4.72 13.74 -8.55
C ALA A 132 4.10 15.13 -8.37
N LYS A 133 3.77 15.50 -7.13
CA LYS A 133 3.19 16.80 -6.80
C LYS A 133 4.05 17.96 -7.28
N ARG A 134 5.38 17.85 -7.14
CA ARG A 134 6.30 18.89 -7.61
C ARG A 134 6.41 19.03 -9.12
N THR A 135 5.89 18.07 -9.87
CA THR A 135 5.78 18.15 -11.34
C THR A 135 4.46 18.77 -11.80
N GLY A 136 3.63 19.30 -10.88
CA GLY A 136 2.33 19.88 -11.18
C GLY A 136 1.17 18.88 -11.16
N ARG A 137 1.47 17.57 -11.06
CA ARG A 137 0.47 16.51 -11.08
C ARG A 137 -0.40 16.49 -9.81
N ALA A 138 -1.67 16.17 -10.00
CA ALA A 138 -2.58 15.88 -8.90
C ALA A 138 -2.16 14.56 -8.19
N THR A 139 -2.54 14.43 -6.92
CA THR A 139 -2.13 13.29 -6.09
C THR A 139 -3.29 12.71 -5.30
N GLY A 140 -3.30 11.38 -5.13
CA GLY A 140 -4.30 10.74 -4.29
C GLY A 140 -3.88 9.46 -3.60
N ILE A 141 -4.57 9.15 -2.51
CA ILE A 141 -4.40 7.97 -1.67
C ILE A 141 -5.78 7.38 -1.36
N VAL A 142 -5.92 6.09 -1.59
CA VAL A 142 -7.12 5.32 -1.27
C VAL A 142 -6.71 4.10 -0.47
N ALA A 143 -7.41 3.78 0.61
CA ALA A 143 -7.18 2.58 1.40
C ALA A 143 -8.48 2.08 2.06
N THR A 144 -8.59 0.76 2.23
CA THR A 144 -9.65 0.16 3.06
C THR A 144 -9.33 0.20 4.57
N SER A 145 -8.06 0.38 4.92
CA SER A 145 -7.58 0.62 6.28
C SER A 145 -7.75 2.10 6.68
N GLU A 146 -7.28 2.46 7.87
CA GLU A 146 -6.96 3.85 8.18
C GLU A 146 -5.93 4.39 7.19
N ILE A 147 -6.12 5.62 6.71
CA ILE A 147 -5.13 6.27 5.83
C ILE A 147 -3.75 6.39 6.52
N GLN A 148 -3.71 6.39 7.85
CA GLN A 148 -2.49 6.42 8.66
C GLN A 148 -1.79 5.07 8.78
N HIS A 149 -2.41 3.98 8.32
CA HIS A 149 -1.80 2.66 8.32
C HIS A 149 -0.51 2.66 7.48
N ALA A 150 0.38 1.71 7.74
CA ALA A 150 1.77 1.82 7.28
C ALA A 150 1.93 1.91 5.77
N THR A 151 1.13 1.15 5.02
CA THR A 151 1.23 1.10 3.57
C THR A 151 0.86 2.43 2.92
N PRO A 152 -0.33 3.03 3.16
CA PRO A 152 -0.61 4.39 2.68
C PRO A 152 0.32 5.45 3.30
N ALA A 153 0.76 5.28 4.56
CA ALA A 153 1.71 6.19 5.19
C ALA A 153 3.08 6.19 4.49
N GLY A 154 3.57 5.06 3.98
CA GLY A 154 4.85 4.98 3.25
C GLY A 154 4.88 5.85 1.99
N PHE A 155 3.72 6.13 1.41
CA PHE A 155 3.54 7.02 0.25
C PHE A 155 3.21 8.47 0.62
N SER A 156 3.14 8.82 1.91
CA SER A 156 2.60 10.14 2.33
C SER A 156 3.18 10.75 3.59
N ALA A 157 3.98 10.02 4.36
CA ALA A 157 4.47 10.44 5.65
C ALA A 157 5.88 9.88 5.94
N HIS A 158 6.48 10.38 7.01
CA HIS A 158 7.82 10.05 7.46
C HIS A 158 7.82 9.93 8.99
N HIS A 159 8.09 8.73 9.51
CA HIS A 159 8.25 8.50 10.94
C HIS A 159 8.97 7.17 11.21
N VAL A 160 9.79 7.12 12.27
CA VAL A 160 10.48 5.91 12.73
C VAL A 160 9.57 4.89 13.43
N ASN A 161 8.26 5.11 13.41
CA ASN A 161 7.29 4.27 14.10
C ASN A 161 5.91 4.42 13.46
N ARG A 162 5.47 3.38 12.74
CA ARG A 162 4.17 3.28 12.07
C ARG A 162 2.97 3.46 12.98
N LYS A 163 3.13 3.31 14.30
CA LYS A 163 2.03 3.45 15.27
C LYS A 163 1.69 4.90 15.64
N GLN A 164 2.49 5.87 15.19
CA GLN A 164 2.27 7.29 15.50
C GLN A 164 1.23 7.90 14.56
N PHE A 165 -0.01 7.39 14.63
CA PHE A 165 -1.12 7.78 13.76
C PHE A 165 -1.49 9.26 13.89
N ASP A 166 -1.33 9.86 15.08
CA ASP A 166 -1.56 11.29 15.31
C ASP A 166 -0.54 12.17 14.56
N VAL A 167 0.72 11.76 14.53
CA VAL A 167 1.79 12.42 13.76
C VAL A 167 1.58 12.21 12.26
N ILE A 168 1.36 10.96 11.83
CA ILE A 168 1.16 10.59 10.43
C ILE A 168 -0.06 11.31 9.85
N ALA A 169 -1.19 11.34 10.56
CA ALA A 169 -2.38 12.07 10.13
C ALA A 169 -2.11 13.56 9.95
N LYS A 170 -1.34 14.18 10.86
CA LYS A 170 -0.95 15.59 10.74
C LYS A 170 -0.16 15.79 9.45
N GLN A 171 0.87 14.99 9.21
CA GLN A 171 1.66 15.06 7.98
C GLN A 171 0.77 14.92 6.74
N GLN A 172 -0.09 13.90 6.67
CA GLN A 172 -0.98 13.66 5.53
C GLN A 172 -1.92 14.84 5.21
N VAL A 173 -2.46 15.51 6.25
CA VAL A 173 -3.30 16.71 6.07
C VAL A 173 -2.48 17.88 5.52
N TYR A 174 -1.25 18.08 5.99
CA TYR A 174 -0.38 19.17 5.54
C TYR A 174 0.43 18.85 4.28
N GLN A 175 0.40 17.61 3.78
CA GLN A 175 0.93 17.24 2.46
C GLN A 175 0.05 17.73 1.30
N ASN A 176 -1.16 18.24 1.60
CA ASN A 176 -2.07 18.83 0.62
C ASN A 176 -2.42 17.85 -0.54
N ILE A 177 -2.62 16.58 -0.25
CA ILE A 177 -2.99 15.53 -1.22
C ILE A 177 -4.40 15.84 -1.76
N ASP A 178 -4.65 15.78 -3.07
CA ASP A 178 -5.91 16.25 -3.64
C ASP A 178 -7.09 15.32 -3.32
N VAL A 179 -6.86 14.00 -3.33
CA VAL A 179 -7.89 13.01 -2.99
C VAL A 179 -7.37 12.04 -1.92
N VAL A 180 -8.04 11.98 -0.78
CA VAL A 180 -7.72 11.04 0.31
C VAL A 180 -9.00 10.28 0.68
N LEU A 181 -9.06 8.96 0.51
CA LEU A 181 -10.28 8.17 0.72
C LEU A 181 -10.01 6.90 1.54
N GLY A 182 -10.52 6.83 2.77
CA GLY A 182 -10.37 5.64 3.59
C GLY A 182 -10.96 5.78 4.99
N GLY A 183 -10.43 5.00 5.93
CA GLY A 183 -10.78 5.05 7.35
C GLY A 183 -9.95 6.04 8.17
N GLY A 184 -9.99 5.90 9.50
CA GLY A 184 -9.04 6.55 10.41
C GLY A 184 -9.47 7.91 10.96
N LYS A 185 -10.78 8.19 11.05
CA LYS A 185 -11.30 9.45 11.62
C LYS A 185 -10.74 9.74 13.01
N ALA A 186 -10.48 8.71 13.82
CA ALA A 186 -9.92 8.84 15.15
C ALA A 186 -8.62 9.68 15.19
N ALA A 187 -7.75 9.51 14.18
CA ALA A 187 -6.45 10.19 14.09
C ALA A 187 -6.56 11.67 13.68
N LEU A 188 -7.75 12.10 13.23
CA LEU A 188 -8.04 13.49 12.84
C LEU A 188 -8.64 14.32 13.98
N LEU A 189 -9.08 13.67 15.07
CA LEU A 189 -9.83 14.30 16.13
C LEU A 189 -9.05 14.35 17.46
N PRO A 190 -9.23 15.42 18.27
CA PRO A 190 -8.67 15.48 19.61
C PRO A 190 -9.34 14.46 20.54
N MET A 191 -8.66 14.06 21.61
CA MET A 191 -9.18 13.10 22.59
C MET A 191 -10.55 13.50 23.17
N GLN A 192 -10.80 14.80 23.34
CA GLN A 192 -12.07 15.35 23.83
C GLN A 192 -13.23 15.20 22.83
N SER A 193 -12.96 14.89 21.57
CA SER A 193 -13.95 14.69 20.50
C SER A 193 -13.94 13.25 19.98
N ASN A 194 -13.71 12.28 20.88
CA ASN A 194 -13.62 10.86 20.55
C ASN A 194 -12.55 10.60 19.47
N GLY A 195 -11.34 11.15 19.65
CA GLY A 195 -10.19 10.88 18.80
C GLY A 195 -8.97 10.45 19.60
N ILE A 196 -7.81 10.38 18.95
CA ILE A 196 -6.55 9.93 19.57
C ILE A 196 -5.49 11.04 19.66
N ARG A 197 -5.76 12.23 19.13
CA ARG A 197 -4.75 13.30 19.07
C ARG A 197 -4.53 13.92 20.43
N LYS A 198 -3.29 13.90 20.89
CA LYS A 198 -2.85 14.43 22.18
C LYS A 198 -2.60 15.94 22.16
N ASP A 199 -2.34 16.50 20.99
CA ASP A 199 -2.02 17.91 20.79
C ASP A 199 -3.24 18.84 20.77
N GLY A 200 -4.45 18.30 20.90
CA GLY A 200 -5.71 19.05 20.90
C GLY A 200 -6.12 19.61 19.54
N GLU A 201 -5.38 19.35 18.45
CA GLU A 201 -5.74 19.84 17.13
C GLU A 201 -6.93 19.06 16.55
N ASN A 202 -7.90 19.78 15.97
CA ASN A 202 -8.95 19.18 15.16
C ASN A 202 -8.57 19.30 13.68
N LEU A 203 -8.04 18.22 13.10
CA LEU A 203 -7.61 18.20 11.71
C LEU A 203 -8.76 18.17 10.71
N VAL A 204 -9.96 17.71 11.11
CA VAL A 204 -11.15 17.81 10.25
C VAL A 204 -11.43 19.28 9.92
N LYS A 205 -11.32 20.17 10.91
CA LYS A 205 -11.43 21.61 10.67
C LYS A 205 -10.32 22.13 9.75
N VAL A 206 -9.07 21.70 9.94
CA VAL A 206 -7.96 22.08 9.07
C VAL A 206 -8.19 21.63 7.62
N ILE A 207 -8.71 20.43 7.42
CA ILE A 207 -9.08 19.89 6.10
C ILE A 207 -10.16 20.76 5.45
N GLN A 208 -11.22 21.10 6.18
CA GLN A 208 -12.29 21.98 5.69
C GLN A 208 -11.78 23.38 5.37
N ASP A 209 -10.96 23.98 6.24
CA ASP A 209 -10.35 25.30 6.05
C ASP A 209 -9.41 25.32 4.82
N LYS A 210 -8.81 24.17 4.46
CA LYS A 210 -8.02 23.96 3.24
C LYS A 210 -8.86 23.71 1.97
N GLY A 211 -10.18 23.86 2.07
CA GLY A 211 -11.12 23.80 0.95
C GLY A 211 -11.44 22.40 0.44
N TYR A 212 -11.22 21.36 1.26
CA TYR A 212 -11.63 20.01 0.92
C TYR A 212 -13.13 19.82 1.14
N ASP A 213 -13.75 19.03 0.27
CA ASP A 213 -15.03 18.42 0.55
C ASP A 213 -14.79 17.22 1.48
N PHE A 214 -15.20 17.34 2.75
CA PHE A 214 -15.05 16.30 3.75
C PHE A 214 -16.30 15.41 3.75
N VAL A 215 -16.17 14.18 3.26
CA VAL A 215 -17.27 13.24 3.04
C VAL A 215 -17.13 12.01 3.93
N GLU A 216 -18.25 11.53 4.49
CA GLU A 216 -18.23 10.41 5.44
C GLU A 216 -19.07 9.22 5.00
N THR A 217 -19.75 9.31 3.85
CA THR A 217 -20.58 8.24 3.32
C THR A 217 -20.32 8.02 1.83
N LYS A 218 -20.64 6.82 1.35
CA LYS A 218 -20.65 6.44 -0.06
C LYS A 218 -21.44 7.45 -0.90
N ASP A 219 -22.65 7.82 -0.46
CA ASP A 219 -23.50 8.71 -1.23
C ASP A 219 -22.92 10.13 -1.31
N ALA A 220 -22.36 10.64 -0.22
CA ALA A 220 -21.66 11.93 -0.22
C ALA A 220 -20.44 11.90 -1.16
N LEU A 221 -19.63 10.83 -1.10
CA LEU A 221 -18.48 10.64 -1.99
C LEU A 221 -18.90 10.63 -3.47
N LEU A 222 -19.90 9.83 -3.84
CA LEU A 222 -20.33 9.69 -5.23
C LEU A 222 -20.91 11.02 -5.75
N ASN A 223 -21.62 11.77 -4.91
CA ASN A 223 -22.22 13.05 -5.27
C ASN A 223 -21.25 14.23 -5.31
N SER A 224 -20.12 14.17 -4.59
CA SER A 224 -19.12 15.25 -4.56
C SER A 224 -18.69 15.69 -5.96
N LYS A 225 -18.61 17.00 -6.20
CA LYS A 225 -18.07 17.57 -7.45
C LYS A 225 -16.76 18.31 -7.24
N SER A 226 -16.26 18.30 -6.00
CA SER A 226 -15.02 18.98 -5.63
C SER A 226 -13.81 18.42 -6.39
N ASN A 227 -12.77 19.25 -6.53
CA ASN A 227 -11.46 18.82 -7.01
C ASN A 227 -10.55 18.37 -5.86
N LYS A 228 -10.94 18.66 -4.60
CA LYS A 228 -10.25 18.22 -3.40
C LYS A 228 -11.23 17.50 -2.48
N ILE A 229 -11.00 16.21 -2.24
CA ILE A 229 -11.91 15.35 -1.49
C ILE A 229 -11.15 14.66 -0.37
N TRP A 230 -11.69 14.76 0.85
CA TRP A 230 -11.24 13.95 1.98
C TRP A 230 -12.38 13.07 2.47
N GLY A 231 -12.32 11.79 2.12
CA GLY A 231 -13.25 10.75 2.54
C GLY A 231 -12.78 10.06 3.81
N SER A 232 -13.58 10.14 4.87
CA SER A 232 -13.36 9.45 6.14
C SER A 232 -14.58 8.62 6.49
N PHE A 233 -14.59 7.35 6.07
CA PHE A 233 -15.79 6.50 6.07
C PHE A 233 -15.94 5.61 7.30
N SER A 234 -14.95 5.62 8.20
CA SER A 234 -14.96 4.84 9.43
C SER A 234 -14.10 5.51 10.49
N HIS A 235 -14.39 5.20 11.76
CA HIS A 235 -13.58 5.65 12.89
C HIS A 235 -12.16 5.05 12.83
N HIS A 236 -12.07 3.79 12.41
CA HIS A 236 -10.88 2.99 12.18
C HIS A 236 -10.87 2.55 10.71
N ALA A 237 -10.47 1.32 10.40
CA ALA A 237 -10.63 0.73 9.06
C ALA A 237 -12.11 0.57 8.63
N LEU A 238 -12.33 0.45 7.32
CA LEU A 238 -13.62 0.06 6.74
C LEU A 238 -13.93 -1.42 7.09
N ALA A 239 -15.15 -1.87 6.85
CA ALA A 239 -15.51 -3.28 6.96
C ALA A 239 -14.86 -4.12 5.85
N PHE A 240 -14.70 -5.43 6.08
CA PHE A 240 -14.39 -6.39 5.00
C PHE A 240 -15.45 -6.32 3.91
N ASP A 241 -15.07 -6.58 2.66
CA ASP A 241 -15.95 -6.36 1.50
C ASP A 241 -17.25 -7.17 1.58
N MET A 242 -17.13 -8.46 1.93
CA MET A 242 -18.25 -9.38 2.13
C MET A 242 -19.19 -8.94 3.25
N ASP A 243 -18.66 -8.41 4.36
CA ASP A 243 -19.46 -8.05 5.53
C ASP A 243 -20.16 -6.69 5.36
N ARG A 244 -19.54 -5.79 4.59
CA ARG A 244 -19.90 -4.37 4.49
C ARG A 244 -21.36 -4.13 4.15
N ILE A 245 -21.96 -4.92 3.26
CA ILE A 245 -23.36 -4.70 2.84
C ILE A 245 -24.32 -4.87 4.03
N GLU A 246 -24.04 -5.81 4.93
CA GLU A 246 -24.90 -6.05 6.11
C GLU A 246 -24.54 -5.13 7.27
N THR A 247 -23.25 -4.85 7.49
CA THR A 247 -22.79 -4.16 8.70
C THR A 247 -22.61 -2.65 8.52
N ASN A 248 -22.22 -2.21 7.32
CA ASN A 248 -21.79 -0.85 7.02
C ASN A 248 -22.15 -0.43 5.58
N PRO A 249 -23.44 -0.49 5.17
CA PRO A 249 -23.86 -0.22 3.79
C PRO A 249 -23.58 1.22 3.33
N GLU A 250 -23.34 2.13 4.27
CA GLU A 250 -22.93 3.52 4.05
C GLU A 250 -21.47 3.67 3.62
N GLN A 251 -20.61 2.67 3.84
CA GLN A 251 -19.21 2.72 3.41
C GLN A 251 -19.10 2.43 1.90
N PRO A 252 -18.24 3.15 1.16
CA PRO A 252 -17.99 2.86 -0.25
C PRO A 252 -17.15 1.59 -0.40
N THR A 253 -17.27 0.93 -1.56
CA THR A 253 -16.36 -0.17 -1.92
C THR A 253 -15.00 0.38 -2.35
N LEU A 254 -13.95 -0.47 -2.34
CA LEU A 254 -12.64 -0.06 -2.87
C LEU A 254 -12.75 0.35 -4.34
N SER A 255 -13.50 -0.40 -5.14
CA SER A 255 -13.75 -0.08 -6.56
C SER A 255 -14.47 1.26 -6.77
N GLN A 256 -15.42 1.63 -5.90
CA GLN A 256 -16.07 2.94 -5.91
C GLN A 256 -15.12 4.07 -5.53
N MET A 257 -14.29 3.88 -4.50
CA MET A 257 -13.28 4.86 -4.12
C MET A 257 -12.22 5.06 -5.23
N THR A 258 -11.75 3.97 -5.84
CA THR A 258 -10.84 4.00 -6.99
C THR A 258 -11.43 4.78 -8.16
N GLU A 259 -12.65 4.45 -8.58
CA GLU A 259 -13.32 5.13 -9.68
C GLU A 259 -13.50 6.62 -9.38
N LYS A 260 -13.88 6.98 -8.16
CA LYS A 260 -14.05 8.37 -7.77
C LYS A 260 -12.73 9.15 -7.74
N ALA A 261 -11.66 8.55 -7.23
CA ALA A 261 -10.34 9.16 -7.21
C ALA A 261 -9.85 9.43 -8.64
N ILE A 262 -9.94 8.44 -9.53
CA ILE A 262 -9.58 8.58 -10.95
C ILE A 262 -10.40 9.70 -11.61
N GLN A 263 -11.72 9.72 -11.43
CA GLN A 263 -12.60 10.76 -12.00
C GLN A 263 -12.25 12.18 -11.52
N THR A 264 -11.76 12.30 -10.28
CA THR A 264 -11.42 13.61 -9.70
C THR A 264 -10.03 14.06 -10.17
N LEU A 265 -9.03 13.18 -10.09
CA LEU A 265 -7.63 13.48 -10.39
C LEU A 265 -7.36 13.61 -11.89
N SER A 266 -8.07 12.86 -12.74
CA SER A 266 -7.91 12.91 -14.21
C SER A 266 -8.31 14.24 -14.84
N LYS A 267 -8.92 15.16 -14.07
CA LYS A 267 -9.17 16.54 -14.49
C LYS A 267 -7.87 17.35 -14.64
N ASP A 268 -6.79 16.91 -14.00
CA ASP A 268 -5.51 17.59 -14.06
C ASP A 268 -4.83 17.44 -15.43
N LYS A 269 -4.35 18.55 -15.97
CA LYS A 269 -3.74 18.62 -17.31
C LYS A 269 -2.32 18.08 -17.32
N ASP A 270 -1.64 18.06 -16.19
CA ASP A 270 -0.29 17.53 -16.02
C ASP A 270 -0.32 16.02 -15.67
N GLY A 271 -1.48 15.51 -15.24
CA GLY A 271 -1.71 14.11 -14.91
C GLY A 271 -1.80 13.89 -13.42
N PHE A 272 -1.71 12.62 -13.00
CA PHE A 272 -1.79 12.30 -11.57
C PHE A 272 -0.95 11.10 -11.13
N PHE A 273 -0.61 11.10 -9.84
CA PHE A 273 -0.19 9.90 -9.11
C PHE A 273 -1.33 9.46 -8.18
N LEU A 274 -1.70 8.19 -8.24
CA LEU A 274 -2.72 7.61 -7.36
C LEU A 274 -2.22 6.32 -6.73
N PHE A 275 -2.16 6.30 -5.41
CA PHE A 275 -1.92 5.09 -4.62
C PHE A 275 -3.24 4.50 -4.12
N ILE A 276 -3.42 3.18 -4.23
CA ILE A 276 -4.62 2.45 -3.81
C ILE A 276 -4.21 1.20 -3.03
N GLU A 277 -4.80 0.98 -1.87
CA GLU A 277 -4.55 -0.21 -1.04
C GLU A 277 -5.84 -1.02 -0.81
N GLY A 278 -5.81 -2.31 -1.13
CA GLY A 278 -6.69 -3.31 -0.53
C GLY A 278 -5.98 -3.90 0.69
N SER A 279 -6.33 -3.41 1.87
CA SER A 279 -5.54 -3.55 3.09
C SER A 279 -5.87 -4.81 3.90
N LYS A 280 -7.11 -5.29 3.77
CA LYS A 280 -7.67 -6.34 4.61
C LYS A 280 -7.35 -7.80 4.23
N PRO A 281 -6.87 -8.15 3.01
CA PRO A 281 -6.36 -9.50 2.76
C PRO A 281 -5.29 -9.92 3.78
N ASP A 282 -4.38 -9.02 4.14
CA ASP A 282 -3.38 -9.21 5.19
C ASP A 282 -3.98 -9.54 6.56
N TRP A 283 -5.02 -8.80 6.98
CA TRP A 283 -5.65 -8.98 8.27
C TRP A 283 -6.38 -10.34 8.36
N ALA A 284 -7.03 -10.74 7.27
CA ALA A 284 -7.58 -12.09 7.15
C ALA A 284 -6.48 -13.14 7.15
N ALA A 285 -5.33 -12.86 6.54
CA ALA A 285 -4.18 -13.75 6.54
C ALA A 285 -3.58 -13.96 7.92
N HIS A 286 -3.41 -12.90 8.70
CA HIS A 286 -3.00 -13.01 10.11
C HIS A 286 -3.98 -13.85 10.94
N ALA A 287 -5.27 -13.79 10.63
CA ALA A 287 -6.30 -14.59 11.28
C ALA A 287 -6.43 -16.02 10.74
N ASN A 288 -5.71 -16.37 9.67
CA ASN A 288 -5.90 -17.60 8.89
C ASN A 288 -7.35 -17.78 8.42
N ASP A 289 -8.00 -16.70 8.03
CA ASP A 289 -9.38 -16.66 7.53
C ASP A 289 -9.40 -16.75 5.99
N PRO A 290 -9.62 -17.94 5.40
CA PRO A 290 -9.66 -18.07 3.93
C PRO A 290 -10.80 -17.27 3.30
N ILE A 291 -11.91 -17.05 4.01
CA ILE A 291 -13.06 -16.30 3.47
C ILE A 291 -12.80 -14.81 3.45
N GLY A 292 -12.21 -14.27 4.52
CA GLY A 292 -11.74 -12.88 4.56
C GLY A 292 -10.70 -12.60 3.46
N MET A 293 -9.75 -13.53 3.24
CA MET A 293 -8.79 -13.41 2.14
C MET A 293 -9.50 -13.37 0.78
N ILE A 294 -10.39 -14.33 0.49
CA ILE A 294 -11.12 -14.39 -0.78
C ILE A 294 -11.94 -13.12 -1.00
N SER A 295 -12.69 -12.68 0.02
CA SER A 295 -13.53 -11.48 -0.01
C SER A 295 -12.75 -10.28 -0.54
N ASP A 296 -11.62 -9.96 0.09
CA ASP A 296 -10.95 -8.71 -0.16
C ASP A 296 -9.92 -8.79 -1.30
N VAL A 297 -9.46 -10.00 -1.66
CA VAL A 297 -8.76 -10.23 -2.94
C VAL A 297 -9.70 -9.96 -4.12
N LEU A 298 -10.97 -10.39 -4.04
CA LEU A 298 -11.95 -10.12 -5.09
C LEU A 298 -12.32 -8.62 -5.13
N ALA A 299 -12.46 -7.97 -3.98
CA ALA A 299 -12.67 -6.52 -3.91
C ALA A 299 -11.51 -5.73 -4.54
N PHE A 300 -10.27 -6.16 -4.31
CA PHE A 300 -9.09 -5.59 -4.96
C PHE A 300 -9.07 -5.84 -6.47
N ASP A 301 -9.42 -7.04 -6.92
CA ASP A 301 -9.52 -7.38 -8.35
C ASP A 301 -10.54 -6.50 -9.09
N GLU A 302 -11.67 -6.17 -8.44
CA GLU A 302 -12.66 -5.22 -8.97
C GLU A 302 -12.11 -3.79 -9.07
N ALA A 303 -11.33 -3.34 -8.08
CA ALA A 303 -10.68 -2.04 -8.13
C ALA A 303 -9.62 -1.98 -9.24
N VAL A 304 -8.85 -3.06 -9.43
CA VAL A 304 -7.91 -3.21 -10.55
C VAL A 304 -8.65 -3.16 -11.88
N ALA A 305 -9.85 -3.73 -11.99
CA ALA A 305 -10.67 -3.61 -13.19
C ALA A 305 -11.02 -2.17 -13.54
N LYS A 306 -11.35 -1.33 -12.54
CA LYS A 306 -11.61 0.10 -12.74
C LYS A 306 -10.36 0.86 -13.21
N ALA A 307 -9.23 0.61 -12.56
CA ALA A 307 -7.96 1.22 -12.94
C ALA A 307 -7.50 0.79 -14.35
N LEU A 308 -7.61 -0.51 -14.67
CA LEU A 308 -7.23 -1.06 -15.97
C LEU A 308 -8.16 -0.57 -17.08
N GLN A 309 -9.47 -0.43 -16.81
CA GLN A 309 -10.42 0.15 -17.75
C GLN A 309 -10.04 1.60 -18.10
N PHE A 310 -9.67 2.40 -17.09
CA PHE A 310 -9.19 3.76 -17.32
C PHE A 310 -7.90 3.76 -18.14
N ALA A 311 -6.90 2.97 -17.73
CA ALA A 311 -5.59 2.92 -18.39
C ALA A 311 -5.66 2.43 -19.85
N LYS A 312 -6.57 1.51 -20.16
CA LYS A 312 -6.84 1.07 -21.54
C LYS A 312 -7.50 2.17 -22.37
N LYS A 313 -8.35 3.00 -21.74
CA LYS A 313 -9.13 4.04 -22.42
C LYS A 313 -8.28 5.28 -22.72
N ASP A 314 -7.42 5.67 -21.80
CA ASP A 314 -6.60 6.88 -21.98
C ASP A 314 -5.32 6.62 -22.77
N GLY A 315 -4.72 5.43 -22.65
CA GLY A 315 -3.48 5.03 -23.34
C GLY A 315 -2.20 5.62 -22.73
N ASP A 316 -2.33 6.54 -21.78
CA ASP A 316 -1.22 7.33 -21.19
C ASP A 316 -1.03 7.06 -19.68
N THR A 317 -1.58 5.94 -19.18
CA THR A 317 -1.46 5.53 -17.77
C THR A 317 -0.57 4.30 -17.61
N MET A 318 0.41 4.39 -16.70
CA MET A 318 1.06 3.21 -16.14
C MET A 318 0.26 2.71 -14.93
N LEU A 319 -0.12 1.43 -14.96
CA LEU A 319 -0.76 0.74 -13.85
C LEU A 319 0.19 -0.32 -13.31
N ILE A 320 0.41 -0.32 -11.99
CA ILE A 320 1.15 -1.35 -11.28
C ILE A 320 0.26 -1.90 -10.17
N ALA A 321 0.16 -3.22 -10.06
CA ALA A 321 -0.49 -3.89 -8.94
C ALA A 321 0.39 -5.03 -8.40
N LEU A 322 0.59 -5.06 -7.09
CA LEU A 322 1.41 -6.07 -6.40
C LEU A 322 0.95 -6.22 -4.95
N THR A 323 1.57 -7.14 -4.21
CA THR A 323 1.51 -7.17 -2.74
C THR A 323 2.83 -6.69 -2.17
N ASP A 324 2.81 -6.13 -0.98
CA ASP A 324 3.99 -5.69 -0.25
C ASP A 324 4.76 -6.85 0.40
N HIS A 325 4.07 -7.96 0.74
CA HIS A 325 4.65 -9.24 1.17
C HIS A 325 3.67 -10.42 1.04
N GLY A 326 4.15 -11.64 1.31
CA GLY A 326 3.28 -12.80 1.57
C GLY A 326 2.82 -12.85 3.03
N ASN A 327 1.78 -13.63 3.33
CA ASN A 327 1.31 -13.86 4.71
C ASN A 327 0.68 -15.25 4.85
N SER A 328 0.67 -15.78 6.08
CA SER A 328 0.08 -17.04 6.55
C SER A 328 0.74 -18.33 6.04
N GLY A 329 1.52 -18.23 4.96
CA GLY A 329 2.05 -19.38 4.24
C GLY A 329 0.93 -20.34 3.85
N ILE A 330 -0.13 -19.77 3.27
CA ILE A 330 -1.33 -20.48 2.82
C ILE A 330 -1.00 -21.49 1.70
N SER A 331 -1.60 -22.68 1.80
CA SER A 331 -1.53 -23.74 0.79
C SER A 331 -2.93 -24.23 0.40
N ILE A 332 -3.13 -24.50 -0.90
CA ILE A 332 -4.27 -25.31 -1.38
C ILE A 332 -3.81 -26.77 -1.33
N GLY A 333 -4.39 -27.54 -0.42
CA GLY A 333 -3.88 -28.83 0.01
C GLY A 333 -3.21 -28.75 1.38
N ASN A 334 -3.48 -29.76 2.21
CA ASN A 334 -2.88 -29.93 3.53
C ASN A 334 -2.67 -31.43 3.80
N ILE A 335 -2.42 -31.80 5.07
CA ILE A 335 -2.18 -33.19 5.46
C ILE A 335 -3.32 -34.15 5.04
N ASN A 336 -4.57 -33.68 4.97
CA ASN A 336 -5.74 -34.47 4.57
C ASN A 336 -5.65 -34.91 3.11
N THR A 337 -4.96 -34.14 2.27
CA THR A 337 -4.79 -34.42 0.84
C THR A 337 -3.45 -35.05 0.51
N THR A 338 -2.65 -35.47 1.53
CA THR A 338 -1.35 -36.15 1.32
C THR A 338 -1.46 -37.32 0.35
N LYS A 339 -2.57 -38.06 0.44
CA LYS A 339 -2.97 -39.06 -0.56
C LYS A 339 -4.13 -38.48 -1.36
N GLY A 340 -4.09 -38.65 -2.69
CA GLY A 340 -5.17 -38.21 -3.58
C GLY A 340 -5.12 -36.75 -4.02
N TYR A 341 -4.07 -35.97 -3.69
CA TYR A 341 -3.91 -34.56 -4.11
C TYR A 341 -4.13 -34.32 -5.61
N ASN A 342 -3.82 -35.31 -6.46
CA ASN A 342 -3.95 -35.23 -7.92
C ASN A 342 -5.35 -35.59 -8.44
N THR A 343 -6.25 -36.08 -7.58
CA THR A 343 -7.61 -36.51 -7.93
C THR A 343 -8.70 -35.86 -7.08
N THR A 344 -8.34 -35.21 -5.97
CA THR A 344 -9.27 -34.44 -5.14
C THR A 344 -9.94 -33.36 -6.00
N PRO A 345 -11.27 -33.36 -6.13
CA PRO A 345 -11.95 -32.41 -7.00
C PRO A 345 -11.89 -30.99 -6.41
N VAL A 346 -11.98 -29.97 -7.28
CA VAL A 346 -11.98 -28.55 -6.87
C VAL A 346 -13.06 -28.25 -5.82
N SER A 347 -14.23 -28.92 -5.92
CA SER A 347 -15.33 -28.79 -4.96
C SER A 347 -14.92 -29.10 -3.52
N ALA A 348 -13.96 -30.01 -3.30
CA ALA A 348 -13.45 -30.33 -1.96
C ALA A 348 -12.64 -29.19 -1.32
N TYR A 349 -12.23 -28.18 -2.11
CA TYR A 349 -11.57 -26.98 -1.62
C TYR A 349 -12.52 -25.79 -1.51
N ILE A 350 -13.60 -25.77 -2.29
CA ILE A 350 -14.42 -24.56 -2.51
C ILE A 350 -15.81 -24.65 -1.89
N ASP A 351 -16.47 -25.82 -1.88
CA ASP A 351 -17.90 -25.91 -1.51
C ASP A 351 -18.15 -25.46 -0.06
N SER A 352 -17.28 -25.87 0.87
CA SER A 352 -17.35 -25.44 2.27
C SER A 352 -17.16 -23.93 2.41
N LEU A 353 -16.26 -23.33 1.61
CA LEU A 353 -16.02 -21.90 1.62
C LEU A 353 -17.23 -21.11 1.08
N LYS A 354 -17.91 -21.65 0.07
CA LYS A 354 -19.10 -21.04 -0.54
C LYS A 354 -20.30 -20.94 0.40
N LYS A 355 -20.31 -21.69 1.50
CA LYS A 355 -21.37 -21.62 2.52
C LYS A 355 -21.25 -20.41 3.44
N ALA A 356 -20.06 -19.82 3.56
CA ALA A 356 -19.85 -18.68 4.42
C ALA A 356 -20.60 -17.46 3.88
N LYS A 357 -21.25 -16.73 4.79
CA LYS A 357 -21.99 -15.49 4.54
C LYS A 357 -21.28 -14.26 5.08
N MET A 358 -20.36 -14.46 6.03
CA MET A 358 -19.55 -13.42 6.64
C MET A 358 -18.10 -13.90 6.73
N THR A 359 -17.16 -12.96 6.81
CA THR A 359 -15.78 -13.24 7.19
C THR A 359 -15.70 -13.62 8.67
N LEU A 360 -14.51 -13.99 9.15
CA LEU A 360 -14.28 -14.24 10.57
C LEU A 360 -14.58 -12.99 11.40
N GLU A 361 -14.15 -11.81 10.95
CA GLU A 361 -14.38 -10.56 11.68
C GLU A 361 -15.88 -10.28 11.83
N GLY A 362 -16.64 -10.31 10.72
CA GLY A 362 -18.09 -10.14 10.73
C GLY A 362 -18.79 -11.15 11.64
N THR A 363 -18.38 -12.42 11.56
CA THR A 363 -18.86 -13.53 12.38
C THR A 363 -18.62 -13.26 13.88
N ILE A 364 -17.39 -12.97 14.28
CA ILE A 364 -17.00 -12.78 15.68
C ILE A 364 -17.64 -11.53 16.30
N ASN A 365 -17.92 -10.51 15.49
CA ASN A 365 -18.64 -9.32 15.93
C ASN A 365 -20.10 -9.62 16.32
N LYS A 366 -20.72 -10.66 15.75
CA LYS A 366 -22.08 -11.12 16.09
C LYS A 366 -22.12 -12.01 17.34
N LEU A 367 -20.98 -12.44 17.88
CA LEU A 367 -20.94 -13.20 19.14
C LEU A 367 -21.40 -12.33 20.32
N LYS A 368 -22.26 -12.89 21.16
CA LYS A 368 -22.55 -12.34 22.48
C LYS A 368 -21.33 -12.43 23.39
N SER A 369 -21.26 -11.57 24.40
CA SER A 369 -20.16 -11.57 25.38
C SER A 369 -20.07 -12.88 26.17
N ASP A 370 -21.21 -13.54 26.39
CA ASP A 370 -21.33 -14.84 27.08
C ASP A 370 -21.15 -16.06 26.15
N LEU A 371 -20.92 -15.84 24.84
CA LEU A 371 -20.76 -16.87 23.81
C LEU A 371 -21.96 -17.82 23.64
N SER A 372 -23.12 -17.50 24.23
CA SER A 372 -24.32 -18.37 24.21
C SER A 372 -24.87 -18.65 22.81
N ASN A 373 -24.51 -17.83 21.81
CA ASN A 373 -24.93 -17.96 20.42
C ASN A 373 -23.84 -18.51 19.48
N VAL A 374 -22.80 -19.18 20.01
CA VAL A 374 -21.65 -19.64 19.20
C VAL A 374 -22.02 -20.57 18.05
N GLU A 375 -22.98 -21.48 18.23
CA GLU A 375 -23.42 -22.39 17.16
C GLU A 375 -24.15 -21.65 16.03
N ASP A 376 -24.94 -20.62 16.35
CA ASP A 376 -25.63 -19.82 15.34
C ASP A 376 -24.67 -18.93 14.56
N VAL A 377 -23.67 -18.38 15.26
CA VAL A 377 -22.61 -17.59 14.63
C VAL A 377 -21.72 -18.46 13.74
N ALA A 378 -21.39 -19.70 14.15
CA ALA A 378 -20.62 -20.62 13.31
C ALA A 378 -21.28 -20.90 11.94
N LYS A 379 -22.62 -20.90 11.88
CA LYS A 379 -23.37 -21.03 10.61
C LYS A 379 -23.10 -19.84 9.65
N LEU A 380 -22.92 -18.63 10.17
CA LEU A 380 -22.59 -17.45 9.35
C LEU A 380 -21.22 -17.61 8.66
N TYR A 381 -20.32 -18.36 9.29
CA TYR A 381 -18.99 -18.69 8.75
C TYR A 381 -18.97 -20.01 7.95
N GLY A 382 -20.13 -20.52 7.53
CA GLY A 382 -20.23 -21.72 6.68
C GLY A 382 -20.11 -23.05 7.43
N LEU A 383 -20.11 -23.03 8.78
CA LEU A 383 -20.06 -24.22 9.63
C LEU A 383 -21.46 -24.59 10.14
N ASP A 384 -22.36 -24.91 9.20
CA ASP A 384 -23.76 -25.22 9.48
C ASP A 384 -24.02 -26.65 9.96
N ASN A 385 -23.02 -27.50 9.91
CA ASN A 385 -23.09 -28.93 10.19
C ASN A 385 -22.01 -29.38 11.19
N LEU A 386 -21.90 -28.71 12.33
CA LEU A 386 -20.93 -29.04 13.38
C LEU A 386 -21.19 -30.45 13.96
N THR A 387 -20.14 -31.25 14.10
CA THR A 387 -20.17 -32.54 14.80
C THR A 387 -20.31 -32.34 16.32
N HIS A 388 -20.63 -33.40 17.06
CA HIS A 388 -20.70 -33.32 18.53
C HIS A 388 -19.38 -32.80 19.13
N ASP A 389 -18.24 -33.36 18.71
CA ASP A 389 -16.92 -32.96 19.20
C ASP A 389 -16.58 -31.50 18.85
N GLU A 390 -16.99 -31.01 17.68
CA GLU A 390 -16.78 -29.61 17.29
C GLU A 390 -17.63 -28.66 18.14
N LYS A 391 -18.87 -29.04 18.45
CA LYS A 391 -19.73 -28.28 19.36
C LYS A 391 -19.14 -28.23 20.77
N GLU A 392 -18.65 -29.35 21.28
CA GLU A 392 -18.02 -29.38 22.61
C GLU A 392 -16.73 -28.53 22.65
N LYS A 393 -15.92 -28.54 21.58
CA LYS A 393 -14.76 -27.63 21.45
C LYS A 393 -15.18 -26.15 21.51
N LEU A 394 -16.25 -25.78 20.80
CA LEU A 394 -16.75 -24.40 20.80
C LEU A 394 -17.32 -23.99 22.15
N LYS A 395 -18.03 -24.89 22.86
CA LYS A 395 -18.54 -24.64 24.22
C LYS A 395 -17.43 -24.46 25.26
N ALA A 396 -16.28 -25.11 25.04
CA ALA A 396 -15.11 -24.97 25.91
C ALA A 396 -14.37 -23.64 25.73
N ALA A 397 -14.65 -22.87 24.67
CA ALA A 397 -14.04 -21.58 24.42
C ALA A 397 -14.41 -20.56 25.50
N LYS A 398 -13.43 -19.78 25.97
CA LYS A 398 -13.64 -18.81 27.07
C LYS A 398 -13.74 -17.38 26.57
N LYS A 399 -13.20 -17.10 25.38
CA LYS A 399 -13.16 -15.76 24.78
C LYS A 399 -13.45 -15.85 23.28
N LYS A 400 -13.92 -14.75 22.71
CA LYS A 400 -14.18 -14.61 21.27
C LYS A 400 -12.99 -15.02 20.39
N MET A 401 -11.76 -14.72 20.82
CA MET A 401 -10.54 -15.10 20.09
C MET A 401 -10.33 -16.61 20.01
N ASP A 402 -10.71 -17.36 21.06
CA ASP A 402 -10.60 -18.81 21.07
C ASP A 402 -11.60 -19.42 20.08
N VAL A 403 -12.83 -18.90 20.07
CA VAL A 403 -13.85 -19.24 19.06
C VAL A 403 -13.29 -18.97 17.67
N GLY A 404 -12.73 -17.79 17.43
CA GLY A 404 -12.17 -17.43 16.12
C GLY A 404 -11.15 -18.44 15.59
N ARG A 405 -10.17 -18.83 16.43
CA ARG A 405 -9.16 -19.85 16.06
C ARG A 405 -9.78 -21.21 15.77
N ILE A 406 -10.80 -21.61 16.51
CA ILE A 406 -11.51 -22.86 16.28
C ILE A 406 -12.23 -22.79 14.92
N LEU A 407 -12.99 -21.73 14.66
CA LEU A 407 -13.76 -21.57 13.42
C LEU A 407 -12.86 -21.60 12.18
N THR A 408 -11.75 -20.86 12.17
CA THR A 408 -10.81 -20.85 11.04
C THR A 408 -10.17 -22.21 10.81
N THR A 409 -9.75 -22.88 11.89
CA THR A 409 -9.20 -24.25 11.80
C THR A 409 -10.21 -25.23 11.22
N LEU A 410 -11.46 -25.19 11.69
CA LEU A 410 -12.51 -26.08 11.22
C LEU A 410 -12.85 -25.84 9.75
N LEU A 411 -12.98 -24.59 9.33
CA LEU A 411 -13.28 -24.26 7.94
C LEU A 411 -12.11 -24.60 7.01
N ALA A 412 -10.88 -24.27 7.40
CA ALA A 412 -9.68 -24.61 6.63
C ALA A 412 -9.54 -26.12 6.44
N ASN A 413 -9.79 -26.92 7.49
CA ASN A 413 -9.78 -28.38 7.40
C ASN A 413 -10.87 -28.92 6.48
N ARG A 414 -12.10 -28.40 6.58
CA ARG A 414 -13.22 -28.76 5.67
C ARG A 414 -12.94 -28.39 4.21
N ALA A 415 -12.11 -27.37 3.98
CA ALA A 415 -11.72 -26.88 2.66
C ALA A 415 -10.33 -27.37 2.21
N ASN A 416 -9.69 -28.29 2.95
CA ASN A 416 -8.34 -28.79 2.66
C ASN A 416 -7.29 -27.67 2.45
N ILE A 417 -7.44 -26.54 3.14
CA ILE A 417 -6.50 -25.42 3.13
C ILE A 417 -5.52 -25.58 4.29
N GLY A 418 -4.25 -25.27 4.04
CA GLY A 418 -3.19 -25.27 5.06
C GLY A 418 -2.71 -23.85 5.32
N PHE A 419 -2.23 -23.63 6.55
CA PHE A 419 -1.52 -22.42 6.97
C PHE A 419 -0.31 -22.83 7.80
N THR A 420 0.81 -22.16 7.63
CA THR A 420 2.07 -22.49 8.34
C THR A 420 2.39 -21.49 9.45
N THR A 421 1.82 -20.29 9.37
CA THR A 421 2.02 -19.20 10.33
C THR A 421 0.77 -18.33 10.34
N GLY A 422 0.65 -17.43 11.31
CA GLY A 422 -0.28 -16.30 11.27
C GLY A 422 0.45 -14.98 11.05
N GLY A 423 1.64 -15.02 10.44
CA GLY A 423 2.49 -13.87 10.18
C GLY A 423 2.97 -13.84 8.74
N HIS A 424 3.72 -12.80 8.40
CA HIS A 424 4.22 -12.60 7.04
C HIS A 424 5.16 -13.73 6.60
N THR A 425 5.30 -13.91 5.30
CA THR A 425 6.16 -14.90 4.67
C THR A 425 7.08 -14.25 3.63
N GLY A 426 8.22 -14.90 3.36
CA GLY A 426 9.35 -14.32 2.62
C GLY A 426 9.46 -14.76 1.16
N GLU A 427 8.38 -15.26 0.56
CA GLU A 427 8.35 -15.60 -0.86
C GLU A 427 8.41 -14.36 -1.76
N ASP A 428 8.91 -14.55 -2.98
CA ASP A 428 8.71 -13.58 -4.05
C ASP A 428 7.22 -13.52 -4.41
N VAL A 429 6.73 -12.32 -4.68
CA VAL A 429 5.30 -12.06 -4.92
C VAL A 429 5.05 -11.64 -6.37
N PHE A 430 3.82 -11.74 -6.88
CA PHE A 430 3.54 -11.40 -8.27
C PHE A 430 3.61 -9.89 -8.54
N LEU A 431 4.23 -9.56 -9.67
CA LEU A 431 4.15 -8.25 -10.30
C LEU A 431 3.06 -8.27 -11.38
N HIS A 432 2.14 -7.32 -11.29
CA HIS A 432 1.17 -7.04 -12.33
C HIS A 432 1.40 -5.62 -12.83
N SER A 433 1.49 -5.45 -14.15
CA SER A 433 1.69 -4.12 -14.72
C SER A 433 1.11 -3.97 -16.13
N TYR A 434 0.65 -2.76 -16.43
CA TYR A 434 0.06 -2.38 -17.70
C TYR A 434 0.44 -0.94 -18.08
N GLY A 435 0.39 -0.63 -19.37
CA GLY A 435 0.65 0.71 -19.89
C GLY A 435 2.12 0.95 -20.29
N PRO A 436 2.46 2.17 -20.72
CA PRO A 436 3.79 2.49 -21.18
C PRO A 436 4.82 2.51 -20.04
N GLN A 437 6.07 2.14 -20.33
CA GLN A 437 7.20 2.11 -19.37
C GLN A 437 6.96 1.26 -18.12
N LYS A 438 6.01 0.32 -18.19
CA LYS A 438 5.67 -0.58 -17.09
C LYS A 438 6.86 -1.46 -16.71
N PRO A 439 7.05 -1.77 -15.42
CA PRO A 439 8.08 -2.71 -14.98
C PRO A 439 7.69 -4.16 -15.36
N GLU A 440 8.67 -5.01 -15.65
CA GLU A 440 8.49 -6.43 -15.97
C GLU A 440 9.66 -7.27 -15.42
N GLY A 441 9.44 -8.58 -15.29
CA GLY A 441 10.46 -9.52 -14.81
C GLY A 441 10.51 -9.65 -13.28
N LEU A 442 11.56 -10.29 -12.78
CA LEU A 442 11.81 -10.43 -11.34
C LEU A 442 12.66 -9.26 -10.85
N ILE A 443 12.06 -8.35 -10.08
CA ILE A 443 12.68 -7.08 -9.67
C ILE A 443 12.64 -6.88 -8.15
N GLN A 444 13.37 -5.87 -7.64
CA GLN A 444 13.27 -5.47 -6.24
C GLN A 444 12.07 -4.54 -6.04
N ASN A 445 11.45 -4.57 -4.86
CA ASN A 445 10.43 -3.60 -4.49
C ASN A 445 10.93 -2.13 -4.55
N THR A 446 12.24 -1.89 -4.39
CA THR A 446 12.86 -0.57 -4.57
C THR A 446 12.91 -0.08 -6.03
N ASP A 447 12.86 -1.00 -7.00
CA ASP A 447 12.88 -0.64 -8.42
C ASP A 447 11.54 -0.05 -8.88
N ILE A 448 10.45 -0.35 -8.15
CA ILE A 448 9.09 0.15 -8.43
C ILE A 448 9.05 1.68 -8.30
N ALA A 449 9.50 2.23 -7.17
CA ALA A 449 9.60 3.67 -6.95
C ALA A 449 10.46 4.38 -8.00
N LYS A 450 11.63 3.79 -8.33
CA LYS A 450 12.55 4.34 -9.32
C LYS A 450 11.95 4.35 -10.72
N THR A 451 11.20 3.31 -11.07
CA THR A 451 10.47 3.20 -12.34
C THR A 451 9.39 4.28 -12.43
N MET A 452 8.58 4.44 -11.38
CA MET A 452 7.54 5.47 -11.34
C MET A 452 8.12 6.89 -11.43
N ALA A 453 9.17 7.18 -10.66
CA ALA A 453 9.83 8.49 -10.66
C ALA A 453 10.41 8.83 -12.05
N LYS A 454 11.12 7.88 -12.66
CA LYS A 454 11.67 8.04 -14.02
C LYS A 454 10.57 8.29 -15.05
N ALA A 455 9.46 7.54 -14.96
CA ALA A 455 8.34 7.69 -15.88
C ALA A 455 7.64 9.06 -15.74
N MET A 456 7.60 9.62 -14.53
CA MET A 456 7.08 10.97 -14.27
C MET A 456 8.07 12.11 -14.53
N GLY A 457 9.33 11.79 -14.85
CA GLY A 457 10.35 12.77 -15.21
C GLY A 457 11.07 13.43 -14.03
N PHE A 458 11.21 12.74 -12.89
CA PHE A 458 11.99 13.23 -11.76
C PHE A 458 12.90 12.14 -11.15
N ASN A 459 13.87 12.57 -10.34
CA ASN A 459 14.76 11.71 -9.57
C ASN A 459 14.47 11.84 -8.07
N LEU A 460 14.24 10.73 -7.37
CA LEU A 460 13.86 10.71 -5.95
C LEU A 460 14.96 11.22 -5.01
N GLU A 461 16.23 10.98 -5.33
CA GLU A 461 17.37 11.46 -4.54
C GLU A 461 17.51 12.99 -4.67
N GLU A 462 17.34 13.53 -5.88
CA GLU A 462 17.32 14.99 -6.09
C GLU A 462 16.15 15.65 -5.36
N VAL A 463 14.95 15.04 -5.37
CA VAL A 463 13.80 15.54 -4.63
C VAL A 463 14.08 15.48 -3.13
N THR A 464 14.60 14.36 -2.62
CA THR A 464 15.00 14.18 -1.21
C THR A 464 15.94 15.29 -0.76
N ASN A 465 16.99 15.58 -1.53
CA ASN A 465 17.97 16.59 -1.20
C ASN A 465 17.41 18.03 -1.22
N LYS A 466 16.26 18.25 -1.88
CA LYS A 466 15.56 19.54 -1.92
C LYS A 466 14.52 19.71 -0.81
N ILE A 467 13.87 18.63 -0.38
CA ILE A 467 12.76 18.72 0.59
C ILE A 467 13.13 18.28 2.00
N PHE A 468 14.25 17.56 2.17
CA PHE A 468 14.75 17.09 3.45
C PHE A 468 16.20 17.52 3.68
N LEU A 469 16.42 18.83 3.79
CA LEU A 469 17.69 19.39 4.24
C LEU A 469 17.75 19.38 5.76
N GLU A 470 18.85 18.89 6.34
CA GLU A 470 19.09 19.03 7.77
C GLU A 470 19.15 20.51 8.15
N SER A 471 18.20 20.93 8.98
CA SER A 471 17.88 22.32 9.25
C SER A 471 19.03 23.09 9.91
N GLU A 472 19.72 22.50 10.89
CA GLU A 472 20.77 23.18 11.64
C GLU A 472 21.94 23.54 10.71
N GLN A 473 22.40 22.57 9.92
CA GLN A 473 23.44 22.78 8.91
C GLN A 473 22.99 23.78 7.83
N ALA A 474 21.75 23.67 7.32
CA ALA A 474 21.24 24.54 6.26
C ALA A 474 21.15 26.01 6.70
N PHE A 475 20.62 26.28 7.89
CA PHE A 475 20.47 27.65 8.40
C PHE A 475 21.79 28.23 8.93
N LYS A 476 22.69 27.43 9.52
CA LYS A 476 24.03 27.91 9.93
C LYS A 476 24.86 28.40 8.75
N LYS A 477 24.76 27.75 7.58
CA LYS A 477 25.46 28.17 6.35
C LYS A 477 25.10 29.59 5.91
N ILE A 478 23.92 30.09 6.26
CA ILE A 478 23.50 31.46 5.96
C ILE A 478 23.66 32.40 7.17
N GLY A 479 24.40 32.01 8.20
CA GLY A 479 24.68 32.83 9.39
C GLY A 479 23.49 33.01 10.33
N ALA A 480 22.52 32.10 10.31
CA ALA A 480 21.40 32.09 11.25
C ALA A 480 21.68 31.22 12.47
N THR A 481 21.09 31.57 13.61
CA THR A 481 21.05 30.69 14.79
C THR A 481 19.78 29.87 14.77
N VAL A 482 19.89 28.59 15.15
CA VAL A 482 18.76 27.64 15.22
C VAL A 482 18.62 27.18 16.65
N THR A 483 17.41 27.27 17.19
CA THR A 483 17.06 26.73 18.51
C THR A 483 15.84 25.83 18.36
N ALA A 484 15.96 24.59 18.83
CA ALA A 484 14.82 23.68 18.91
C ALA A 484 13.97 24.02 20.14
N ASP A 485 12.65 24.08 19.95
CA ASP A 485 11.70 24.11 21.05
C ASP A 485 11.02 22.74 21.10
N LYS A 486 11.36 21.97 22.14
CA LYS A 486 10.92 20.58 22.33
C LYS A 486 9.63 20.49 23.15
N THR A 487 8.94 21.59 23.40
CA THR A 487 7.68 21.57 24.14
C THR A 487 6.54 21.04 23.25
N GLU A 488 5.77 20.08 23.75
CA GLU A 488 4.64 19.51 23.01
C GLU A 488 3.51 20.55 22.81
N GLY A 489 2.84 20.51 21.65
CA GLY A 489 1.64 21.31 21.36
C GLY A 489 1.72 22.15 20.08
N ALA A 490 1.12 23.34 20.10
CA ALA A 490 1.08 24.28 18.97
C ALA A 490 2.38 25.09 18.78
N ASN A 491 3.44 24.73 19.52
CA ASN A 491 4.71 25.45 19.54
C ASN A 491 5.53 25.13 18.29
N PRO A 492 6.40 26.07 17.84
CA PRO A 492 7.30 25.79 16.74
C PRO A 492 8.27 24.68 17.12
N LEU A 493 8.56 23.78 16.18
CA LEU A 493 9.61 22.79 16.34
C LEU A 493 10.99 23.46 16.33
N LEU A 494 11.16 24.47 15.47
CA LEU A 494 12.39 25.25 15.36
C LEU A 494 12.10 26.73 15.37
N VAL A 495 12.95 27.48 16.05
CA VAL A 495 13.07 28.93 15.93
C VAL A 495 14.42 29.28 15.31
N VAL A 496 14.39 30.07 14.25
CA VAL A 496 15.56 30.50 13.48
C VAL A 496 15.68 32.01 13.55
N LYS A 497 16.87 32.53 13.89
CA LYS A 497 17.10 33.97 14.03
C LYS A 497 18.28 34.46 13.21
N ARG A 498 18.10 35.61 12.54
CA ARG A 498 19.14 36.32 11.80
C ARG A 498 18.72 37.78 11.61
N ASN A 499 19.61 38.75 11.86
CA ASN A 499 19.37 40.18 11.57
C ASN A 499 18.03 40.73 12.11
N LYS A 500 17.67 40.42 13.38
CA LYS A 500 16.38 40.75 14.03
C LYS A 500 15.14 40.08 13.44
N VAL A 501 15.29 39.21 12.45
CA VAL A 501 14.21 38.39 11.90
C VAL A 501 14.15 37.07 12.65
N GLU A 502 12.93 36.68 13.01
CA GLU A 502 12.64 35.38 13.62
C GLU A 502 11.71 34.59 12.68
N ALA A 503 12.09 33.34 12.42
CA ALA A 503 11.23 32.35 11.80
C ALA A 503 10.91 31.21 12.75
N GLN A 504 9.66 30.76 12.70
CA GLN A 504 9.09 29.67 13.48
C GLN A 504 8.63 28.58 12.51
N LEU A 505 9.23 27.39 12.59
CA LEU A 505 8.91 26.25 11.74
C LEU A 505 8.14 25.21 12.54
N PHE A 506 7.02 24.72 12.02
CA PHE A 506 6.11 23.83 12.75
C PHE A 506 6.28 22.39 12.27
N GLY A 507 6.72 21.51 13.17
CA GLY A 507 6.94 20.10 12.88
C GLY A 507 5.68 19.39 12.40
N ASN A 508 5.84 18.48 11.44
CA ASN A 508 4.79 17.70 10.80
C ASN A 508 3.75 18.56 10.04
N LYS A 509 4.06 19.83 9.81
CA LYS A 509 3.26 20.77 9.01
C LYS A 509 4.13 21.32 7.88
N ASN A 510 3.47 21.91 6.89
CA ASN A 510 4.13 22.65 5.82
C ASN A 510 4.07 24.16 6.10
N ILE A 511 4.31 24.60 7.33
CA ILE A 511 4.13 26.00 7.75
C ILE A 511 5.42 26.58 8.33
N ILE A 512 5.76 27.77 7.85
CA ILE A 512 6.74 28.67 8.46
C ILE A 512 6.07 30.01 8.82
N ARG A 513 6.33 30.55 10.00
CA ARG A 513 5.93 31.92 10.36
C ARG A 513 7.17 32.80 10.46
N ILE A 514 7.21 33.90 9.72
CA ILE A 514 8.32 34.86 9.75
C ILE A 514 7.78 36.18 10.31
N ASN A 515 8.34 36.65 11.42
CA ASN A 515 7.89 37.85 12.14
C ASN A 515 6.36 37.87 12.36
N GLY A 516 5.80 36.73 12.77
CA GLY A 516 4.37 36.55 13.04
C GLY A 516 3.48 36.27 11.81
N LYS A 517 3.98 36.44 10.58
CA LYS A 517 3.22 36.15 9.35
C LYS A 517 3.46 34.72 8.86
N GLY A 518 2.39 33.96 8.66
CA GLY A 518 2.43 32.58 8.17
C GLY A 518 2.61 32.47 6.65
N TYR A 519 3.40 31.48 6.24
CA TYR A 519 3.61 31.07 4.86
C TYR A 519 3.49 29.55 4.78
N GLU A 520 2.88 29.07 3.69
CA GLU A 520 2.78 27.66 3.38
C GLU A 520 3.97 27.23 2.53
N LEU A 521 4.55 26.08 2.86
CA LEU A 521 5.67 25.44 2.18
C LEU A 521 5.14 24.35 1.24
N GLY A 522 5.91 24.04 0.20
CA GLY A 522 5.62 22.95 -0.73
C GLY A 522 5.80 21.54 -0.15
N SER A 523 6.40 21.41 1.03
CA SER A 523 6.60 20.13 1.72
C SER A 523 6.56 20.29 3.23
N ILE A 524 6.26 19.20 3.93
CA ILE A 524 6.23 19.17 5.40
C ILE A 524 7.63 19.23 6.02
N ILE A 525 7.69 19.72 7.25
CA ILE A 525 8.88 19.70 8.09
C ILE A 525 8.86 18.42 8.92
N VAL A 526 9.94 17.64 8.89
CA VAL A 526 10.01 16.32 9.53
C VAL A 526 11.08 16.30 10.61
N GLU A 527 10.72 15.82 11.79
CA GLU A 527 11.71 15.45 12.80
C GLU A 527 12.03 13.97 12.69
N SER A 528 13.31 13.62 12.63
CA SER A 528 13.76 12.24 12.69
C SER A 528 15.17 12.16 13.28
N ASN A 529 15.40 11.19 14.15
CA ASN A 529 16.70 10.97 14.81
C ASN A 529 17.24 12.20 15.56
N GLY A 530 16.34 12.94 16.23
CA GLY A 530 16.68 14.17 16.95
C GLY A 530 17.16 15.32 16.05
N LYS A 531 17.06 15.17 14.73
CA LYS A 531 17.33 16.19 13.72
C LYS A 531 16.01 16.65 13.11
N CYS A 532 15.99 17.88 12.63
CA CYS A 532 14.85 18.42 11.90
C CYS A 532 15.24 18.64 10.44
N TYR A 533 14.35 18.25 9.53
CA TYR A 533 14.53 18.34 8.10
C TYR A 533 13.48 19.28 7.50
N VAL A 534 13.96 20.22 6.69
CA VAL A 534 13.16 21.30 6.12
C VAL A 534 13.33 21.37 4.61
N PRO A 535 12.32 21.82 3.86
CA PRO A 535 12.48 22.07 2.44
C PRO A 535 13.35 23.29 2.18
N GLU A 536 14.07 23.29 1.06
CA GLU A 536 14.92 24.40 0.61
C GLU A 536 14.16 25.73 0.57
N GLU A 537 12.88 25.68 0.20
CA GLU A 537 11.97 26.82 0.17
C GLU A 537 11.91 27.56 1.53
N ALA A 538 11.96 26.83 2.65
CA ALA A 538 11.96 27.45 3.98
C ALA A 538 13.21 28.33 4.19
N ILE A 539 14.36 27.88 3.69
CA ILE A 539 15.63 28.65 3.74
C ILE A 539 15.51 29.88 2.83
N GLN A 540 15.01 29.71 1.60
CA GLN A 540 14.87 30.78 0.62
C GLN A 540 13.92 31.88 1.12
N LEU A 541 12.76 31.50 1.68
CA LEU A 541 11.80 32.42 2.29
C LEU A 541 12.41 33.17 3.46
N PHE A 542 13.15 32.48 4.34
CA PHE A 542 13.80 33.14 5.47
C PHE A 542 14.87 34.15 5.01
N VAL A 543 15.75 33.76 4.08
CA VAL A 543 16.77 34.66 3.51
C VAL A 543 16.14 35.90 2.89
N LYS A 544 15.04 35.74 2.15
CA LYS A 544 14.33 36.87 1.53
C LYS A 544 13.89 37.91 2.55
N HIS A 545 13.49 37.48 3.75
CA HIS A 545 13.02 38.38 4.80
C HIS A 545 14.15 38.87 5.72
N SER A 546 15.28 38.16 5.82
CA SER A 546 16.40 38.48 6.70
C SER A 546 17.53 39.29 6.05
N ARG A 547 17.32 39.76 4.81
CA ARG A 547 18.28 40.59 4.07
C ARG A 547 18.33 42.02 4.59
#